data_AF-A0A920LUH9-F1
#
_entry.id   AF-A0A920LUH9-F1
#
_cell.length_a   1.000
_cell.length_b   1.000
_cell.length_c   1.000
_cell.angle_alpha   90.00
_cell.angle_beta   90.00
_cell.angle_gamma   90.00
#
_symmetry.space_group_name_H-M   'P 1'
#
loop_
_entity.id
_entity.type
_entity.pdbx_description
1 polymer ?
#
loop_
_entity_poly.entity_id
_entity_poly.type
_entity_poly.pdbx_seq_one_letter_code
_entity_poly.pdbx_strand_id
1 'polypeptide(L)' 'MKIETVDYTASDAGDRLARSLRETGFAVLANHPIRADRIDEAYALWGGFLPATVN' A
#
# COMPACT_ATOMS: atom_id res chain seq x y z
N MET A 1 -13.64 -4.27 15.03
CA MET A 1 -12.24 -3.99 14.65
C MET A 1 -12.26 -3.34 13.27
N LYS A 2 -11.69 -2.13 13.12
CA LYS A 2 -11.75 -1.37 11.87
C LYS A 2 -10.33 -1.00 11.46
N ILE A 3 -9.88 -1.49 10.31
CA ILE A 3 -8.59 -1.09 9.73
C ILE A 3 -8.72 0.36 9.28
N GLU A 4 -7.76 1.20 9.66
CA GLU A 4 -7.78 2.61 9.35
C GLU A 4 -7.17 2.88 7.96
N THR A 5 -7.82 3.75 7.18
CA THR A 5 -7.21 4.39 6.01
C THR A 5 -6.61 5.72 6.44
N VAL A 6 -5.30 5.81 6.36
CA VAL A 6 -4.49 6.97 6.75
C VAL A 6 -4.08 7.72 5.50
N ASP A 7 -4.36 9.01 5.44
CA ASP A 7 -3.80 9.90 4.41
C ASP A 7 -2.33 10.19 4.77
N TYR A 8 -1.40 9.80 3.90
CA TYR A 8 0.04 10.00 4.10
C TYR A 8 0.44 11.47 4.26
N THR A 9 -0.34 12.40 3.69
CA THR A 9 -0.03 13.84 3.69
C THR A 9 -0.54 14.55 4.94
N ALA A 10 -1.36 13.88 5.76
CA ALA A 10 -1.87 14.45 7.00
C ALA A 10 -0.74 14.66 8.02
N SER A 11 -0.81 15.76 8.78
CA SER A 11 0.18 16.08 9.81
C SER A 11 0.28 15.04 10.92
N ASP A 12 -0.78 14.26 11.14
CA ASP A 12 -0.89 13.21 12.16
C ASP A 12 -0.78 11.77 11.59
N ALA A 13 -0.38 11.63 10.31
CA ALA A 13 -0.35 10.35 9.62
C ALA A 13 0.46 9.28 10.37
N GLY A 14 1.60 9.66 10.98
CA GLY A 14 2.45 8.75 11.75
C GLY A 14 1.74 8.15 12.97
N ASP A 15 1.04 8.97 13.75
CA ASP A 15 0.34 8.53 14.95
C ASP A 15 -0.84 7.61 14.61
N ARG A 16 -1.59 7.97 13.55
CA ARG A 16 -2.71 7.18 13.05
C ARG A 16 -2.24 5.82 12.51
N LEU A 17 -1.15 5.81 11.74
CA LEU A 17 -0.54 4.58 11.23
C LEU A 17 -0.09 3.67 12.37
N ALA A 18 0.67 4.21 13.33
CA ALA A 18 1.20 3.45 14.46
C ALA A 18 0.07 2.83 15.31
N ARG A 19 -1.00 3.60 15.55
CA ARG A 19 -2.18 3.11 16.29
C ARG A 19 -2.89 1.98 15.56
N SER A 20 -3.19 2.12 14.27
CA SER A 20 -3.86 1.06 13.49
C SER A 20 -3.03 -0.23 13.46
N LEU A 21 -1.71 -0.12 13.28
CA LEU A 21 -0.81 -1.28 13.34
C LEU A 21 -0.75 -1.91 14.73
N ARG A 22 -0.72 -1.12 15.81
CA ARG A 22 -0.72 -1.61 17.20
C ARG A 22 -2.01 -2.35 17.53
N GLU A 23 -3.15 -1.77 17.18
CA GLU A 23 -4.46 -2.27 17.57
C GLU A 23 -4.93 -3.41 16.66
N THR A 24 -4.52 -3.40 15.39
CA THR A 24 -5.06 -4.33 14.40
C THR A 24 -4.05 -5.19 13.66
N GLY A 25 -2.76 -4.85 13.70
CA GLY A 25 -1.75 -5.45 12.84
C GLY A 25 -1.77 -4.96 11.40
N PHE A 26 -2.74 -4.11 11.03
CA PHE A 26 -2.94 -3.63 9.66
C PHE A 26 -3.16 -2.12 9.62
N ALA A 27 -2.88 -1.52 8.46
CA ALA A 27 -3.26 -0.15 8.11
C ALA A 27 -3.30 -0.03 6.59
N VAL A 28 -4.14 0.89 6.08
CA VAL A 28 -4.15 1.27 4.67
C VAL A 28 -3.60 2.68 4.56
N LEU A 29 -2.60 2.89 3.69
CA LEU A 29 -2.02 4.20 3.45
C LEU A 29 -2.47 4.74 2.07
N ALA A 30 -3.17 5.87 2.08
CA ALA A 30 -3.60 6.59 0.88
C ALA A 30 -2.71 7.81 0.61
N ASN A 31 -2.73 8.33 -0.62
CA ASN A 31 -1.97 9.52 -1.04
C ASN A 31 -0.45 9.42 -0.76
N HIS A 32 0.10 8.20 -0.82
CA HIS A 32 1.53 7.94 -0.64
C HIS A 32 2.37 8.50 -1.81
N PRO A 33 3.67 8.75 -1.63
CA PRO A 33 4.49 9.46 -2.63
C PRO A 33 4.91 8.58 -3.82
N ILE A 34 4.64 7.27 -3.78
CA ILE A 34 4.91 6.36 -4.90
C ILE A 34 3.93 6.68 -6.02
N ARG A 35 4.46 7.07 -7.19
CA ARG A 35 3.67 7.40 -8.37
C ARG A 35 2.96 6.16 -8.92
N ALA A 36 1.72 6.33 -9.38
CA ALA A 36 0.92 5.23 -9.94
C ALA A 36 1.59 4.56 -11.16
N ASP A 37 2.19 5.35 -12.06
CA ASP A 37 2.87 4.84 -13.25
C ASP A 37 4.05 3.91 -12.94
N ARG A 38 4.74 4.14 -11.83
CA ARG A 38 5.82 3.26 -11.34
C ARG A 38 5.29 1.93 -10.83
N ILE A 39 4.09 1.90 -10.26
CA ILE A 39 3.41 0.67 -9.86
C ILE A 39 2.97 -0.08 -11.11
N ASP A 40 2.32 0.60 -12.05
CA ASP A 40 1.88 0.02 -13.32
C ASP A 40 3.05 -0.60 -14.12
N GLU A 41 4.18 0.10 -14.19
CA GLU A 41 5.41 -0.40 -14.82
C GLU A 41 5.92 -1.67 -14.12
N ALA A 42 5.94 -1.70 -12.79
CA ALA A 42 6.34 -2.88 -12.04
C ALA A 42 5.40 -4.07 -12.33
N TYR A 43 4.09 -3.87 -12.35
CA TYR A 43 3.13 -4.91 -12.70
C TYR A 43 3.33 -5.42 -14.13
N ALA A 44 3.58 -4.54 -15.11
CA ALA A 44 3.83 -4.93 -16.49
C ALA A 44 5.11 -5.76 -16.63
N LEU A 45 6.20 -5.35 -15.97
CA LEU A 45 7.48 -6.09 -16.00
C LEU A 45 7.34 -7.48 -15.39
N TRP A 46 6.73 -7.58 -14.20
CA TRP A 46 6.53 -8.88 -13.54
C TRP A 46 5.54 -9.76 -14.30
N GLY A 47 4.49 -9.18 -14.88
CA GLY A 47 3.54 -9.91 -15.72
C GLY A 47 4.16 -10.44 -17.01
N GLY A 48 5.14 -9.75 -17.58
CA GLY A 48 5.91 -10.25 -18.74
C GLY A 48 6.97 -11.29 -18.37
N PHE A 49 7.49 -11.24 -17.15
CA PHE A 49 8.50 -12.19 -16.66
C PHE A 49 7.90 -13.52 -16.19
N LEU A 50 6.78 -13.47 -15.46
CA LEU A 50 6.14 -14.66 -14.91
C LEU A 50 5.34 -15.40 -15.99
N PRO A 51 5.46 -16.74 -16.10
CA PRO A 51 4.64 -17.50 -17.02
C PRO A 51 3.16 -17.41 -16.64
N ALA A 52 2.29 -17.25 -17.63
CA ALA A 52 0.85 -17.08 -17.43
C ALA A 52 0.15 -18.30 -16.77
N THR A 53 0.84 -19.43 -16.64
CA THR A 53 0.35 -20.65 -15.98
C THR A 53 1.54 -21.55 -15.58
N VAL A 54 1.58 -21.97 -14.32
CA VAL A 54 2.18 -23.27 -13.96
C VAL A 54 1.09 -24.32 -14.17
N ASN A 55 1.29 -25.24 -15.11
CA ASN A 55 0.50 -26.47 -15.18
C ASN A 55 0.99 -27.46 -14.13
#